data_AF-A0A975RQJ3-F1
#
_entry.id   AF-A0A975RQJ3-F1
#
_cell.length_a   1.000
_cell.length_b   1.000
_cell.length_c   1.000
_cell.angle_alpha   90.00
_cell.angle_beta   90.00
_cell.angle_gamma   90.00
#
_symmetry.space_group_name_H-M   'P 1'
#
loop_
_entity.id
_entity.type
_entity.pdbx_description
1 polymer ?
#
loop_
_entity_poly.entity_id
_entity_poly.type
_entity_poly.pdbx_seq_one_letter_code
_entity_poly.pdbx_strand_id
1 'polypeptide(L)'
;MTPFLSSACEWSSHVTAGISASAILGLLFWKADGLFSDSGRKLVYARIMATASRPDDPALAAELSDFLGGFYSRKVPARRFFGFLLGMSVGTMLMVLAFYIAQTPGLFCQLLSDPMASRLFFGQVIGNGIVVLLLSNYFGLLLNQLVFGVAPQFRSSTIYAVLLVEMLVKIVIFVVVTAVVYVAYAVYADAFTGSPVRALKAVAPTIRDAIAFGNLTSVYLYATIIFSLPLFIVALIRFMSTHPSVSHVMERSLFFLNFENKPVRTLAVALGILFALFSTVAYVVVGLLATMVR
;
A
#
# COMPACT_ATOMS: atom_id res chain seq x y z
N MET A 1 24.62 -23.53 -10.93
CA MET A 1 24.04 -22.38 -10.22
C MET A 1 22.97 -22.92 -9.29
N THR A 2 23.13 -22.74 -7.98
CA THR A 2 22.21 -23.29 -6.98
C THR A 2 20.89 -22.50 -6.99
N PRO A 3 19.74 -23.15 -6.77
CA PRO A 3 18.42 -22.49 -6.75
C PRO A 3 18.30 -21.37 -5.70
N PHE A 4 19.22 -21.33 -4.73
CA PHE A 4 19.29 -20.29 -3.70
C PHE A 4 19.83 -18.94 -4.22
N LEU A 5 20.73 -18.97 -5.21
CA LEU A 5 21.31 -17.75 -5.79
C LEU A 5 20.35 -17.10 -6.79
N SER A 6 19.55 -17.88 -7.53
CA SER A 6 18.50 -17.33 -8.39
C SER A 6 17.38 -16.67 -7.59
N SER A 7 16.96 -17.26 -6.47
CA SER A 7 15.92 -16.69 -5.60
C SER A 7 16.38 -15.39 -4.92
N ALA A 8 17.66 -15.29 -4.55
CA ALA A 8 18.21 -14.07 -3.95
C ALA A 8 18.29 -12.91 -4.95
N CYS A 9 18.67 -13.21 -6.20
CA CYS A 9 18.74 -12.21 -7.27
C CYS A 9 17.33 -11.70 -7.65
N GLU A 10 16.35 -12.60 -7.78
CA GLU A 10 14.94 -12.24 -7.98
C GLU A 10 14.40 -11.39 -6.81
N TRP A 11 14.62 -11.81 -5.56
CA TRP A 11 14.20 -11.07 -4.38
C TRP A 11 14.76 -9.63 -4.35
N SER A 12 16.06 -9.46 -4.66
CA SER A 12 16.69 -8.15 -4.71
C SER A 12 16.08 -7.22 -5.77
N SER A 13 15.62 -7.77 -6.90
CA SER A 13 14.97 -7.03 -7.98
C SER A 13 13.57 -6.52 -7.59
N HIS A 14 12.84 -7.28 -6.77
CA HIS A 14 11.51 -6.89 -6.27
C HIS A 14 11.60 -5.80 -5.19
N VAL A 15 12.58 -5.89 -4.30
CA VAL A 15 12.84 -4.87 -3.29
C VAL A 15 13.31 -3.57 -3.95
N THR A 16 14.20 -3.65 -4.94
CA THR A 16 14.65 -2.46 -5.69
C THR A 16 13.55 -1.82 -6.51
N ALA A 17 12.61 -2.57 -7.08
CA ALA A 17 11.43 -2.02 -7.75
C ALA A 17 10.49 -1.27 -6.79
N GLY A 18 10.27 -1.80 -5.58
CA GLY A 18 9.52 -1.09 -4.54
C GLY A 18 10.21 0.20 -4.08
N ILE A 19 11.53 0.17 -3.93
CA ILE A 19 12.34 1.34 -3.57
C ILE A 19 12.37 2.37 -4.69
N SER A 20 12.50 1.96 -5.96
CA SER A 20 12.53 2.89 -7.10
C SER A 20 11.19 3.58 -7.31
N ALA A 21 10.07 2.86 -7.17
CA ALA A 21 8.73 3.47 -7.18
C ALA A 21 8.57 4.55 -6.11
N SER A 22 9.15 4.31 -4.94
CA SER A 22 9.07 5.20 -3.78
C SER A 22 10.01 6.39 -3.88
N ALA A 23 11.21 6.19 -4.41
CA ALA A 23 12.16 7.24 -4.73
C ALA A 23 11.57 8.21 -5.76
N ILE A 24 10.84 7.69 -6.75
CA ILE A 24 10.26 8.51 -7.81
C ILE A 24 8.98 9.20 -7.35
N LEU A 25 8.15 8.58 -6.51
CA LEU A 25 7.08 9.30 -5.79
C LEU A 25 7.67 10.43 -4.92
N GLY A 26 8.76 10.18 -4.19
CA GLY A 26 9.47 11.21 -3.43
C GLY A 26 10.04 12.33 -4.29
N LEU A 27 10.46 12.05 -5.52
CA LEU A 27 10.92 13.04 -6.50
C LEU A 27 9.76 13.82 -7.14
N LEU A 28 8.64 13.16 -7.48
CA LEU A 28 7.44 13.81 -8.01
C LEU A 28 6.85 14.79 -7.00
N PHE A 29 6.91 14.44 -5.72
CA PHE A 29 6.49 15.30 -4.63
C PHE A 29 7.61 16.18 -4.05
N TRP A 30 8.78 16.26 -4.69
CA TRP A 30 9.93 17.03 -4.20
C TRP A 30 9.66 18.54 -4.06
N LYS A 31 8.68 19.06 -4.82
CA LYS A 31 8.17 20.44 -4.73
C LYS A 31 6.85 20.56 -3.96
N ALA A 32 6.24 19.45 -3.54
CA ALA A 32 4.97 19.44 -2.84
C ALA A 32 5.10 19.84 -1.36
N ASP A 33 6.32 19.99 -0.83
CA ASP A 33 6.57 20.54 0.50
C ASP A 33 5.97 21.96 0.67
N GLY A 34 5.75 22.69 -0.44
CA GLY A 34 5.06 23.98 -0.45
C GLY A 34 3.52 23.93 -0.35
N LEU A 35 2.91 22.73 -0.36
CA LEU A 35 1.46 22.56 -0.19
C LEU A 35 1.02 22.72 1.27
N PHE A 36 1.94 22.56 2.23
CA PHE A 36 1.67 22.77 3.65
C PHE A 36 2.12 24.17 4.07
N SER A 37 1.27 24.89 4.79
CA SER A 37 1.66 26.14 5.43
C SER A 37 2.73 25.88 6.51
N ASP A 38 3.60 26.87 6.76
CA ASP A 38 4.63 26.82 7.81
C ASP A 38 4.04 26.45 9.18
N SER A 39 2.84 26.97 9.48
CA SER A 39 2.10 26.67 10.70
C SER A 39 1.65 25.20 10.76
N GLY A 40 1.18 24.64 9.65
CA GLY A 40 0.79 23.23 9.55
C GLY A 40 1.97 22.29 9.73
N ARG A 41 3.13 22.62 9.12
CA ARG A 41 4.37 21.85 9.25
C ARG A 41 4.87 21.81 10.68
N LYS A 42 4.93 22.96 11.35
CA LYS A 42 5.35 23.07 12.76
C LYS A 42 4.41 22.35 13.70
N LEU A 43 3.09 22.39 13.45
CA LEU A 43 2.11 21.69 14.28
C LEU A 43 2.28 20.16 14.19
N VAL A 44 2.42 19.62 12.97
CA VAL A 44 2.64 18.18 12.75
C VAL A 44 3.96 17.74 13.38
N TYR A 45 5.04 18.50 13.15
CA TYR A 45 6.35 18.21 13.73
C TYR A 45 6.34 18.27 15.26
N ALA A 46 5.77 19.32 15.86
CA ALA A 46 5.67 19.47 17.31
C ALA A 46 4.91 18.31 17.94
N ARG A 47 3.82 17.85 17.31
CA ARG A 47 3.09 16.67 17.80
C ARG A 47 3.91 15.38 17.69
N ILE A 48 4.60 15.16 16.57
CA ILE A 48 5.46 13.97 16.38
C ILE A 48 6.65 13.97 17.35
N MET A 49 7.29 15.11 17.61
CA MET A 49 8.44 15.21 18.52
C MET A 49 8.03 15.15 20.00
N ALA A 50 6.93 15.78 20.38
CA ALA A 50 6.37 15.64 21.74
C ALA A 50 5.98 14.18 22.03
N THR A 51 5.50 13.48 20.99
CA THR A 51 5.20 12.05 20.99
C THR A 51 6.45 11.17 21.10
N ALA A 52 7.49 11.42 20.31
CA ALA A 52 8.70 10.59 20.26
C ALA A 52 9.54 10.68 21.55
N SER A 53 9.46 11.80 22.26
CA SER A 53 10.23 12.05 23.49
C SER A 53 9.66 11.38 24.75
N ARG A 54 8.47 10.74 24.69
CA ARG A 54 7.87 10.00 25.81
C ARG A 54 7.21 8.67 25.37
N PRO A 55 8.00 7.61 25.15
CA PRO A 55 7.53 6.35 24.56
C PRO A 55 6.43 5.61 25.32
N ASP A 56 6.51 5.66 26.65
CA ASP A 56 5.65 4.93 27.58
C ASP A 56 4.50 5.81 28.13
N ASP A 57 4.32 7.01 27.57
CA ASP A 57 3.27 7.92 28.01
C ASP A 57 1.88 7.36 27.63
N PRO A 58 1.00 7.07 28.61
CA PRO A 58 -0.37 6.70 28.32
C PRO A 58 -1.13 7.78 27.53
N ALA A 59 -0.72 9.05 27.60
CA ALA A 59 -1.27 10.14 26.78
C ALA A 59 -0.96 9.95 25.29
N LEU A 60 0.25 9.48 24.95
CA LEU A 60 0.60 9.14 23.58
C LEU A 60 -0.25 7.99 23.04
N ALA A 61 -0.53 7.00 23.88
CA ALA A 61 -1.42 5.90 23.50
C ALA A 61 -2.84 6.36 23.19
N ALA A 62 -3.35 7.31 23.98
CA ALA A 62 -4.64 7.92 23.72
C ALA A 62 -4.63 8.74 22.41
N GLU A 63 -3.62 9.59 22.17
CA GLU A 63 -3.55 10.41 20.95
C GLU A 63 -3.45 9.56 19.67
N LEU A 64 -2.62 8.51 19.67
CA LEU A 64 -2.52 7.60 18.52
C LEU A 64 -3.81 6.80 18.31
N SER A 65 -4.47 6.40 19.39
CA SER A 65 -5.76 5.73 19.32
C SER A 65 -6.85 6.65 18.77
N ASP A 66 -6.88 7.92 19.18
CA ASP A 66 -7.82 8.93 18.67
C ASP A 66 -7.57 9.23 17.19
N PHE A 67 -6.30 9.35 16.79
CA PHE A 67 -5.91 9.51 15.38
C PHE A 67 -6.44 8.35 14.54
N LEU A 68 -6.19 7.09 14.96
CA LEU A 68 -6.70 5.91 14.25
C LEU A 68 -8.23 5.81 14.32
N GLY A 69 -8.84 6.23 15.44
CA GLY A 69 -10.29 6.33 15.61
C GLY A 69 -10.93 7.26 14.57
N GLY A 70 -10.26 8.35 14.18
CA GLY A 70 -10.70 9.22 13.11
C GLY A 70 -10.86 8.52 11.75
N PHE A 71 -10.00 7.54 11.46
CA PHE A 71 -10.01 6.78 10.19
C PHE A 71 -10.85 5.50 10.26
N TYR A 72 -10.89 4.83 11.41
CA TYR A 72 -11.46 3.48 11.56
C TYR A 72 -12.66 3.41 12.52
N SER A 73 -13.28 4.53 12.89
CA SER A 73 -14.46 4.52 13.76
C SER A 73 -15.63 3.74 13.13
N ARG A 74 -16.29 2.91 13.95
CA ARG A 74 -17.54 2.22 13.58
C ARG A 74 -18.77 3.12 13.60
N LYS A 75 -18.69 4.31 14.18
CA LYS A 75 -19.84 5.21 14.38
C LYS A 75 -20.14 6.09 13.16
N VAL A 76 -19.58 5.76 12.00
CA VAL A 76 -19.73 6.56 10.77
C VAL A 76 -20.95 6.07 9.98
N PRO A 77 -21.85 6.97 9.52
CA PRO A 77 -22.95 6.59 8.65
C PRO A 77 -22.48 5.87 7.39
N ALA A 78 -23.20 4.83 6.95
CA ALA A 78 -22.79 3.97 5.81
C ALA A 78 -22.40 4.76 4.55
N ARG A 79 -23.17 5.81 4.19
CA ARG A 79 -22.86 6.67 3.04
C ARG A 79 -21.50 7.35 3.14
N ARG A 80 -21.14 7.85 4.32
CA ARG A 80 -19.82 8.48 4.55
C ARG A 80 -18.70 7.45 4.52
N PHE A 81 -18.95 6.26 5.07
CA PHE A 81 -18.00 5.15 5.01
C PHE A 81 -17.70 4.73 3.57
N PHE A 82 -18.72 4.47 2.75
CA PHE A 82 -18.53 4.12 1.34
C PHE A 82 -17.92 5.26 0.53
N GLY A 83 -18.30 6.52 0.80
CA GLY A 83 -17.68 7.68 0.18
C GLY A 83 -16.19 7.80 0.50
N PHE A 84 -15.79 7.56 1.75
CA PHE A 84 -14.39 7.53 2.16
C PHE A 84 -13.63 6.38 1.50
N LEU A 85 -14.15 5.15 1.56
CA LEU A 85 -13.56 3.98 0.94
C LEU A 85 -13.35 4.19 -0.57
N LEU A 86 -14.38 4.66 -1.27
CA LEU A 86 -14.34 4.92 -2.71
C LEU A 86 -13.36 6.05 -3.04
N GLY A 87 -13.48 7.20 -2.37
CA GLY A 87 -12.65 8.37 -2.63
C GLY A 87 -11.17 8.10 -2.40
N MET A 88 -10.83 7.47 -1.27
CA MET A 88 -9.44 7.10 -0.96
C MET A 88 -8.91 6.01 -1.90
N SER A 89 -9.71 4.99 -2.23
CA SER A 89 -9.28 3.94 -3.16
C SER A 89 -9.03 4.51 -4.57
N VAL A 90 -9.95 5.31 -5.09
CA VAL A 90 -9.78 5.96 -6.40
C VAL A 90 -8.61 6.94 -6.37
N GLY A 91 -8.48 7.76 -5.33
CA GLY A 91 -7.38 8.72 -5.21
C GLY A 91 -6.01 8.05 -5.19
N THR A 92 -5.85 7.00 -4.38
CA THR A 92 -4.60 6.21 -4.31
C THR A 92 -4.32 5.47 -5.61
N MET A 93 -5.35 4.90 -6.25
CA MET A 93 -5.23 4.26 -7.57
C MET A 93 -4.75 5.25 -8.62
N LEU A 94 -5.38 6.42 -8.73
CA LEU A 94 -5.00 7.44 -9.72
C LEU A 94 -3.56 7.92 -9.51
N MET A 95 -3.13 8.07 -8.26
CA MET A 95 -1.74 8.42 -7.94
C MET A 95 -0.77 7.36 -8.46
N VAL A 96 -1.01 6.08 -8.17
CA VAL A 96 -0.12 5.00 -8.64
C VAL A 96 -0.25 4.77 -10.15
N LEU A 97 -1.44 4.98 -10.73
CA LEU A 97 -1.68 4.86 -12.16
C LEU A 97 -0.92 5.93 -12.95
N ALA A 98 -0.95 7.18 -12.48
CA ALA A 98 -0.17 8.25 -13.08
C ALA A 98 1.33 7.92 -13.06
N PHE A 99 1.80 7.36 -11.95
CA PHE A 99 3.17 6.88 -11.81
C PHE A 99 3.48 5.74 -12.80
N TYR A 100 2.61 4.74 -12.92
CA TYR A 100 2.76 3.63 -13.87
C TYR A 100 2.82 4.10 -15.32
N ILE A 101 1.94 5.04 -15.70
CA ILE A 101 1.94 5.63 -17.05
C ILE A 101 3.23 6.39 -17.31
N ALA A 102 3.72 7.16 -16.33
CA ALA A 102 4.98 7.90 -16.46
C ALA A 102 6.21 6.98 -16.56
N GLN A 103 6.18 5.81 -15.91
CA GLN A 103 7.25 4.81 -15.96
C GLN A 103 7.25 3.96 -17.23
N THR A 104 6.10 3.82 -17.90
CA THR A 104 5.96 2.92 -19.05
C THR A 104 6.21 3.67 -20.35
N PRO A 105 7.36 3.49 -21.03
CA PRO A 105 7.70 4.27 -22.21
C PRO A 105 6.66 4.08 -23.32
N GLY A 106 6.21 5.18 -23.93
CA GLY A 106 5.27 5.16 -25.05
C GLY A 106 3.81 4.90 -24.66
N LEU A 107 3.50 4.44 -23.44
CA LEU A 107 2.13 4.13 -23.02
C LEU A 107 1.22 5.36 -23.08
N PHE A 108 1.70 6.52 -22.62
CA PHE A 108 0.90 7.76 -22.68
C PHE A 108 0.52 8.11 -24.13
N CYS A 109 1.48 8.07 -25.05
CA CYS A 109 1.24 8.34 -26.46
C CYS A 109 0.26 7.32 -27.05
N GLN A 110 0.43 6.03 -26.74
CA GLN A 110 -0.44 4.95 -27.20
C GLN A 110 -1.89 5.12 -26.69
N LEU A 111 -2.08 5.52 -25.43
CA LEU A 111 -3.41 5.79 -24.88
C LEU A 111 -4.09 6.99 -25.53
N LEU A 112 -3.33 7.96 -26.04
CA LEU A 112 -3.88 9.12 -26.77
C LEU A 112 -4.14 8.83 -28.25
N SER A 113 -3.30 8.00 -28.89
CA SER A 113 -3.34 7.77 -30.34
C SER A 113 -4.16 6.56 -30.76
N ASP A 114 -4.37 5.57 -29.90
CA ASP A 114 -5.08 4.34 -30.20
C ASP A 114 -6.37 4.19 -29.37
N PRO A 115 -7.55 4.42 -29.97
CA PRO A 115 -8.85 4.25 -29.31
C PRO A 115 -9.11 2.83 -28.80
N MET A 116 -8.54 1.80 -29.44
CA MET A 116 -8.69 0.42 -29.01
C MET A 116 -7.82 0.15 -27.78
N ALA A 117 -6.55 0.56 -27.81
CA ALA A 117 -5.65 0.41 -26.67
C ALA A 117 -6.19 1.13 -25.42
N SER A 118 -6.69 2.36 -25.58
CA SER A 118 -7.29 3.12 -24.49
C SER A 118 -8.54 2.43 -23.93
N ARG A 119 -9.45 1.94 -24.78
CA ARG A 119 -10.63 1.20 -24.34
C ARG A 119 -10.27 -0.06 -23.56
N LEU A 120 -9.30 -0.84 -24.02
CA LEU A 120 -8.84 -2.04 -23.32
C LEU A 120 -8.18 -1.69 -21.98
N PHE A 121 -7.33 -0.67 -21.95
CA PHE A 121 -6.64 -0.22 -20.75
C PHE A 121 -7.62 0.26 -19.67
N PHE A 122 -8.52 1.19 -20.02
CA PHE A 122 -9.53 1.68 -19.07
C PHE A 122 -10.56 0.61 -18.72
N GLY A 123 -10.88 -0.29 -19.65
CA GLY A 123 -11.68 -1.48 -19.37
C GLY A 123 -11.06 -2.36 -18.28
N GLN A 124 -9.74 -2.56 -18.32
CA GLN A 124 -9.02 -3.30 -17.29
C GLN A 124 -8.95 -2.53 -15.96
N VAL A 125 -8.70 -1.22 -15.99
CA VAL A 125 -8.70 -0.36 -14.79
C VAL A 125 -10.05 -0.39 -14.08
N ILE A 126 -11.14 -0.23 -14.82
CA ILE A 126 -12.49 -0.16 -14.25
C ILE A 126 -13.00 -1.56 -13.90
N GLY A 127 -12.92 -2.50 -14.83
CA GLY A 127 -13.54 -3.82 -14.71
C GLY A 127 -12.81 -4.76 -13.75
N ASN A 128 -11.48 -4.68 -13.69
CA ASN A 128 -10.69 -5.48 -12.76
C ASN A 128 -10.14 -4.63 -11.60
N GLY A 129 -9.44 -3.54 -11.91
CA GLY A 129 -8.68 -2.77 -10.94
C GLY A 129 -9.51 -2.20 -9.79
N ILE A 130 -10.59 -1.48 -10.10
CA ILE A 130 -11.46 -0.87 -9.09
C ILE A 130 -12.09 -1.95 -8.19
N VAL A 131 -12.54 -3.07 -8.76
CA VAL A 131 -13.21 -4.14 -8.01
C VAL A 131 -12.25 -4.77 -7.00
N VAL A 132 -11.07 -5.19 -7.45
CA VAL A 132 -10.06 -5.81 -6.59
C VAL A 132 -9.60 -4.85 -5.49
N LEU A 133 -9.36 -3.59 -5.85
CA LEU A 133 -8.91 -2.55 -4.92
C LEU A 133 -9.96 -2.25 -3.85
N LEU A 134 -11.21 -2.04 -4.23
CA LEU A 134 -12.30 -1.73 -3.31
C LEU A 134 -12.54 -2.86 -2.33
N LEU A 135 -12.57 -4.12 -2.80
CA LEU A 135 -12.78 -5.27 -1.93
C LEU A 135 -11.61 -5.45 -0.96
N SER A 136 -10.38 -5.36 -1.44
CA SER A 136 -9.18 -5.48 -0.58
C SER A 136 -9.16 -4.40 0.51
N ASN A 137 -9.46 -3.15 0.16
CA ASN A 137 -9.52 -2.05 1.13
C ASN A 137 -10.73 -2.17 2.07
N TYR A 138 -11.87 -2.64 1.59
CA TYR A 138 -13.06 -2.88 2.41
C TYR A 138 -12.79 -3.92 3.50
N PHE A 139 -12.20 -5.07 3.15
CA PHE A 139 -11.89 -6.10 4.14
C PHE A 139 -10.79 -5.66 5.12
N GLY A 140 -9.80 -4.89 4.66
CA GLY A 140 -8.81 -4.28 5.55
C GLY A 140 -9.44 -3.29 6.54
N LEU A 141 -10.37 -2.46 6.08
CA LEU A 141 -11.14 -1.55 6.93
C LEU A 141 -12.00 -2.30 7.95
N LEU A 142 -12.67 -3.37 7.54
CA LEU A 142 -13.48 -4.19 8.43
C LEU A 142 -12.62 -4.82 9.52
N LEU A 143 -11.45 -5.38 9.17
CA LEU A 143 -10.50 -5.92 10.15
C LEU A 143 -10.10 -4.83 11.16
N ASN A 144 -9.72 -3.66 10.68
CA ASN A 144 -9.32 -2.55 11.54
C ASN A 144 -10.49 -2.10 12.43
N GLN A 145 -11.70 -1.96 11.90
CA GLN A 145 -12.89 -1.69 12.71
C GLN A 145 -13.14 -2.79 13.76
N LEU A 146 -12.89 -4.05 13.43
CA LEU A 146 -13.00 -5.17 14.36
C LEU A 146 -12.04 -5.01 15.54
N VAL A 147 -10.78 -4.70 15.26
CA VAL A 147 -9.73 -4.50 16.27
C VAL A 147 -9.93 -3.21 17.06
N PHE A 148 -10.01 -2.06 16.39
CA PHE A 148 -10.10 -0.73 16.99
C PHE A 148 -11.47 -0.43 17.62
N GLY A 149 -12.53 -1.14 17.22
CA GLY A 149 -13.87 -0.97 17.76
C GLY A 149 -14.17 -1.73 19.06
N VAL A 150 -13.29 -2.67 19.46
CA VAL A 150 -13.52 -3.54 20.64
C VAL A 150 -12.56 -3.23 21.79
N ALA A 151 -11.38 -2.69 21.52
CA ALA A 151 -10.36 -2.42 22.54
C ALA A 151 -9.97 -0.93 22.58
N PRO A 152 -10.55 -0.12 23.48
CA PRO A 152 -10.21 1.30 23.62
C PRO A 152 -8.82 1.55 24.25
N GLN A 153 -8.10 0.51 24.67
CA GLN A 153 -6.78 0.62 25.29
C GLN A 153 -5.77 -0.26 24.55
N PHE A 154 -4.99 0.38 23.68
CA PHE A 154 -3.97 -0.28 22.88
C PHE A 154 -2.74 -0.65 23.70
N ARG A 155 -2.36 -1.93 23.69
CA ARG A 155 -1.01 -2.36 24.10
C ARG A 155 -0.06 -2.32 22.90
N SER A 156 1.12 -1.75 23.12
CA SER A 156 2.17 -1.51 22.12
C SER A 156 2.50 -2.73 21.23
N SER A 157 2.44 -3.95 21.79
CA SER A 157 2.71 -5.19 21.05
C SER A 157 1.69 -5.52 19.96
N THR A 158 0.48 -4.95 20.00
CA THR A 158 -0.63 -5.38 19.13
C THR A 158 -0.62 -4.64 17.79
N ILE A 159 -0.07 -3.42 17.71
CA ILE A 159 -0.13 -2.59 16.50
C ILE A 159 0.64 -3.22 15.33
N TYR A 160 1.79 -3.84 15.61
CA TYR A 160 2.61 -4.52 14.60
C TYR A 160 1.89 -5.76 14.06
N ALA A 161 1.25 -6.53 14.95
CA ALA A 161 0.44 -7.68 14.57
C ALA A 161 -0.75 -7.26 13.71
N VAL A 162 -1.44 -6.17 14.07
CA VAL A 162 -2.58 -5.65 13.31
C VAL A 162 -2.15 -5.21 11.92
N LEU A 163 -1.04 -4.46 11.79
CA LEU A 163 -0.49 -4.07 10.49
C LEU A 163 -0.15 -5.29 9.63
N LEU A 164 0.54 -6.29 10.21
CA LEU A 164 0.90 -7.50 9.49
C LEU A 164 -0.33 -8.29 9.04
N VAL A 165 -1.31 -8.46 9.92
CA VAL A 165 -2.57 -9.16 9.59
C VAL A 165 -3.35 -8.38 8.54
N GLU A 166 -3.41 -7.05 8.60
CA GLU A 166 -4.05 -6.23 7.56
C GLU A 166 -3.37 -6.44 6.19
N MET A 167 -2.04 -6.43 6.13
CA MET A 167 -1.29 -6.72 4.90
C MET A 167 -1.61 -8.10 4.36
N LEU A 168 -1.57 -9.13 5.21
CA LEU A 168 -1.87 -10.51 4.82
C LEU A 168 -3.30 -10.65 4.28
N VAL A 169 -4.29 -10.09 4.99
CA VAL A 169 -5.69 -10.08 4.57
C VAL A 169 -5.83 -9.39 3.22
N LYS A 170 -5.23 -8.22 3.04
CA LYS A 170 -5.26 -7.50 1.76
C LYS A 170 -4.66 -8.31 0.62
N ILE A 171 -3.50 -8.92 0.83
CA ILE A 171 -2.85 -9.76 -0.20
C ILE A 171 -3.71 -10.97 -0.56
N VAL A 172 -4.23 -11.68 0.44
CA VAL A 172 -5.08 -12.86 0.21
C VAL A 172 -6.36 -12.48 -0.53
N ILE A 173 -7.06 -11.43 -0.07
CA ILE A 173 -8.26 -10.93 -0.75
C ILE A 173 -7.93 -10.47 -2.16
N PHE A 174 -6.82 -9.75 -2.35
CA PHE A 174 -6.37 -9.32 -3.67
C PHE A 174 -6.19 -10.51 -4.62
N VAL A 175 -5.50 -11.57 -4.18
CA VAL A 175 -5.28 -12.80 -4.96
C VAL A 175 -6.60 -13.49 -5.29
N VAL A 176 -7.46 -13.69 -4.27
CA VAL A 176 -8.75 -14.39 -4.43
C VAL A 176 -9.68 -13.63 -5.37
N VAL A 177 -9.83 -12.32 -5.18
CA VAL A 177 -10.70 -11.51 -6.04
C VAL A 177 -10.14 -11.46 -7.45
N THR A 178 -8.81 -11.34 -7.63
CA THR A 178 -8.19 -11.40 -8.97
C THR A 178 -8.50 -12.73 -9.65
N ALA A 179 -8.39 -13.84 -8.93
CA ALA A 179 -8.71 -15.17 -9.47
C ALA A 179 -10.18 -15.30 -9.88
N VAL A 180 -11.11 -14.82 -9.03
CA VAL A 180 -12.55 -14.81 -9.33
C VAL A 180 -12.85 -13.97 -10.58
N VAL A 181 -12.27 -12.77 -10.67
CA VAL A 181 -12.43 -11.88 -11.82
C VAL A 181 -11.87 -12.53 -13.09
N TYR A 182 -10.73 -13.20 -13.02
CA TYR A 182 -10.12 -13.89 -14.17
C TYR A 182 -10.98 -15.06 -14.65
N VAL A 183 -11.51 -15.86 -13.73
CA VAL A 183 -12.44 -16.95 -14.06
C VAL A 183 -13.73 -16.39 -14.66
N ALA A 184 -14.27 -15.30 -14.11
CA ALA A 184 -15.45 -14.65 -14.67
C ALA A 184 -15.19 -14.14 -16.09
N TYR A 185 -14.05 -13.49 -16.35
CA TYR A 185 -13.69 -13.08 -17.71
C TYR A 185 -13.50 -14.27 -18.65
N ALA A 186 -12.97 -15.39 -18.16
CA ALA A 186 -12.86 -16.60 -18.98
C ALA A 186 -14.23 -17.14 -19.38
N VAL A 187 -15.18 -17.21 -18.45
CA VAL A 187 -16.52 -17.76 -18.71
C VAL A 187 -17.39 -16.82 -19.54
N TYR A 188 -17.36 -15.52 -19.25
CA TYR A 188 -18.33 -14.56 -19.82
C TYR A 188 -17.79 -13.72 -20.97
N ALA A 189 -16.47 -13.54 -21.08
CA ALA A 189 -15.85 -12.72 -22.12
C ALA A 189 -14.90 -13.52 -23.03
N ASP A 190 -14.93 -14.85 -22.93
CA ASP A 190 -14.07 -15.78 -23.67
C ASP A 190 -12.56 -15.50 -23.51
N ALA A 191 -12.19 -14.77 -22.44
CA ALA A 191 -10.80 -14.52 -22.10
C ALA A 191 -10.09 -15.85 -21.78
N PHE A 192 -8.76 -15.90 -21.92
CA PHE A 192 -8.01 -17.15 -21.70
C PHE A 192 -8.58 -18.34 -22.49
N THR A 193 -9.10 -18.10 -23.70
CA THR A 193 -9.75 -19.10 -24.58
C THR A 193 -10.90 -19.84 -23.90
N GLY A 194 -11.69 -19.13 -23.09
CA GLY A 194 -12.84 -19.70 -22.39
C GLY A 194 -12.49 -20.64 -21.22
N SER A 195 -11.20 -20.78 -20.85
CA SER A 195 -10.75 -21.81 -19.90
C SER A 195 -10.50 -21.25 -18.49
N PRO A 196 -11.31 -21.60 -17.48
CA PRO A 196 -11.09 -21.20 -16.08
C PRO A 196 -9.74 -21.66 -15.53
N VAL A 197 -9.27 -22.83 -15.97
CA VAL A 197 -7.97 -23.39 -15.54
C VAL A 197 -6.82 -22.54 -16.06
N ARG A 198 -6.87 -22.08 -17.32
CA ARG A 198 -5.87 -21.15 -17.86
C ARG A 198 -5.92 -19.81 -17.13
N ALA A 199 -7.12 -19.33 -16.81
CA ALA A 199 -7.32 -18.11 -16.05
C ALA A 199 -6.66 -18.20 -14.65
N LEU A 200 -6.90 -19.28 -13.90
CA LEU A 200 -6.29 -19.50 -12.59
C LEU A 200 -4.76 -19.63 -12.67
N LYS A 201 -4.23 -20.32 -13.70
CA LYS A 201 -2.79 -20.43 -13.93
C LYS A 201 -2.12 -19.09 -14.22
N ALA A 202 -2.86 -18.12 -14.74
CA ALA A 202 -2.35 -16.77 -15.01
C ALA A 202 -2.24 -15.90 -13.74
N VAL A 203 -2.98 -16.21 -12.66
CA VAL A 203 -3.04 -15.36 -11.46
C VAL A 203 -1.67 -15.21 -10.79
N ALA A 204 -1.01 -16.31 -10.47
CA ALA A 204 0.28 -16.29 -9.79
C ALA A 204 1.37 -15.52 -10.57
N PRO A 205 1.63 -15.76 -11.86
CA PRO A 205 2.61 -14.98 -12.62
C PRO A 205 2.21 -13.51 -12.73
N THR A 206 0.92 -13.19 -12.96
CA THR A 206 0.45 -11.80 -12.98
C THR A 206 0.76 -11.08 -11.67
N ILE A 207 0.56 -11.71 -10.52
CA ILE A 207 0.81 -11.07 -9.23
C ILE A 207 2.31 -10.97 -8.94
N ARG A 208 3.14 -11.93 -9.35
CA ARG A 208 4.61 -11.83 -9.23
C ARG A 208 5.14 -10.64 -10.02
N ASP A 209 4.68 -10.48 -11.25
CA ASP A 209 5.03 -9.32 -12.07
C ASP A 209 4.49 -8.03 -11.45
N ALA A 210 3.29 -8.06 -10.86
CA ALA A 210 2.71 -6.90 -10.16
C ALA A 210 3.56 -6.47 -8.94
N ILE A 211 4.08 -7.43 -8.17
CA ILE A 211 4.99 -7.16 -7.04
C ILE A 211 6.25 -6.45 -7.54
N ALA A 212 6.78 -6.87 -8.70
CA ALA A 212 7.92 -6.23 -9.36
C ALA A 212 7.59 -4.90 -10.06
N PHE A 213 6.36 -4.41 -9.95
CA PHE A 213 5.86 -3.25 -10.68
C PHE A 213 5.87 -3.40 -12.22
N GLY A 214 5.88 -4.65 -12.73
CA GLY A 214 6.07 -4.97 -14.15
C GLY A 214 4.79 -4.99 -14.99
N ASN A 215 3.61 -4.84 -14.41
CA ASN A 215 2.34 -4.82 -15.15
C ASN A 215 1.30 -3.91 -14.48
N LEU A 216 0.17 -3.67 -15.16
CA LEU A 216 -0.88 -2.78 -14.69
C LEU A 216 -1.51 -3.22 -13.35
N THR A 217 -1.49 -4.52 -13.02
CA THR A 217 -1.98 -5.04 -11.73
C THR A 217 -1.19 -4.49 -10.55
N SER A 218 0.07 -4.06 -10.76
CA SER A 218 0.88 -3.37 -9.75
C SER A 218 0.19 -2.10 -9.23
N VAL A 219 -0.51 -1.37 -10.11
CA VAL A 219 -1.22 -0.14 -9.74
C VAL A 219 -2.22 -0.42 -8.63
N TYR A 220 -3.02 -1.46 -8.81
CA TYR A 220 -4.06 -1.81 -7.84
C TYR A 220 -3.43 -2.40 -6.59
N LEU A 221 -2.41 -3.25 -6.73
CA LEU A 221 -1.71 -3.86 -5.61
C LEU A 221 -1.09 -2.80 -4.70
N TYR A 222 -0.31 -1.86 -5.23
CA TYR A 222 0.32 -0.81 -4.44
C TYR A 222 -0.68 0.28 -3.98
N ALA A 223 -1.79 0.50 -4.70
CA ALA A 223 -2.88 1.35 -4.22
C ALA A 223 -3.53 0.79 -2.94
N THR A 224 -3.64 -0.54 -2.80
CA THR A 224 -4.21 -1.13 -1.57
C THR A 224 -3.36 -0.80 -0.33
N ILE A 225 -2.03 -0.74 -0.45
CA ILE A 225 -1.17 -0.54 0.71
C ILE A 225 -1.03 0.94 1.11
N ILE A 226 -1.13 1.88 0.16
CA ILE A 226 -1.20 3.31 0.51
C ILE A 226 -2.38 3.58 1.45
N PHE A 227 -3.47 2.83 1.31
CA PHE A 227 -4.62 2.92 2.20
C PHE A 227 -4.29 2.56 3.67
N SER A 228 -3.26 1.73 3.91
CA SER A 228 -2.78 1.37 5.26
C SER A 228 -1.78 2.37 5.85
N LEU A 229 -1.50 3.48 5.16
CA LEU A 229 -0.52 4.46 5.59
C LEU A 229 -0.77 5.04 7.01
N PRO A 230 -2.02 5.37 7.43
CA PRO A 230 -2.27 5.83 8.79
C PRO A 230 -1.84 4.80 9.84
N LEU A 231 -2.16 3.52 9.63
CA LEU A 231 -1.78 2.43 10.53
C LEU A 231 -0.25 2.25 10.57
N PHE A 232 0.39 2.30 9.40
CA PHE A 232 1.84 2.20 9.29
C PHE A 232 2.58 3.34 10.01
N ILE A 233 2.10 4.59 9.88
CA ILE A 233 2.68 5.74 10.57
C ILE A 233 2.64 5.54 12.08
N VAL A 234 1.50 5.06 12.62
CA VAL A 234 1.38 4.79 14.06
C VAL A 234 2.33 3.66 14.50
N ALA A 235 2.43 2.58 13.73
CA ALA A 235 3.37 1.50 14.00
C ALA A 235 4.82 1.99 13.97
N LEU A 236 5.18 2.85 13.01
CA LEU A 236 6.52 3.43 12.88
C LEU A 236 6.85 4.36 14.06
N ILE A 237 5.93 5.24 14.44
CA ILE A 237 6.09 6.13 15.61
C ILE A 237 6.34 5.30 16.87
N ARG A 238 5.56 4.23 17.08
CA ARG A 238 5.74 3.31 18.20
C ARG A 238 7.06 2.55 18.15
N PHE A 239 7.49 2.16 16.96
CA PHE A 239 8.77 1.48 16.78
C PHE A 239 9.94 2.38 17.16
N MET A 240 9.92 3.63 16.68
CA MET A 240 10.92 4.64 17.05
C MET A 240 10.90 4.94 18.55
N SER A 241 9.72 4.98 19.17
CA SER A 241 9.61 5.28 20.59
C SER A 241 10.15 4.14 21.46
N THR A 242 9.88 2.89 21.12
CA THR A 242 10.29 1.71 21.89
C THR A 242 11.77 1.33 21.72
N HIS A 243 12.43 1.79 20.64
CA HIS A 243 13.82 1.45 20.34
C HIS A 243 14.67 2.72 20.12
N PRO A 244 15.22 3.33 21.19
CA PRO A 244 16.00 4.58 21.11
C PRO A 244 17.25 4.50 20.22
N SER A 245 17.84 3.31 20.06
CA SER A 245 18.97 3.12 19.13
C SER A 245 18.54 3.28 17.67
N VAL A 246 17.29 2.93 17.34
CA VAL A 246 16.72 3.15 16.01
C VAL A 246 16.36 4.60 15.81
N SER A 247 15.88 5.32 16.84
CA SER A 247 15.58 6.74 16.71
C SER A 247 16.82 7.55 16.35
N HIS A 248 18.00 7.24 16.92
CA HIS A 248 19.25 7.91 16.54
C HIS A 248 19.77 7.54 15.15
N VAL A 249 19.59 6.30 14.71
CA VAL A 249 19.91 5.90 13.33
C VAL A 249 18.96 6.57 12.37
N MET A 250 17.66 6.61 12.65
CA MET A 250 16.68 7.35 11.87
C MET A 250 16.96 8.85 11.90
N GLU A 251 17.29 9.48 13.02
CA GLU A 251 17.68 10.90 13.07
C GLU A 251 18.93 11.18 12.22
N ARG A 252 19.91 10.26 12.18
CA ARG A 252 21.12 10.40 11.33
C ARG A 252 20.86 10.10 9.85
N SER A 253 20.09 9.07 9.53
CA SER A 253 19.77 8.65 8.15
C SER A 253 18.71 9.55 7.52
N LEU A 254 17.74 10.00 8.32
CA LEU A 254 16.74 11.02 7.98
C LEU A 254 17.24 12.43 8.27
N PHE A 255 18.50 12.67 8.65
CA PHE A 255 19.04 14.03 8.87
C PHE A 255 18.93 14.89 7.58
N PHE A 256 18.94 14.25 6.40
CA PHE A 256 18.63 14.89 5.11
C PHE A 256 17.15 15.24 4.92
N LEU A 257 16.26 14.55 5.64
CA LEU A 257 14.83 14.78 5.74
C LEU A 257 14.58 15.66 6.96
N ASN A 258 14.86 16.95 6.80
CA ASN A 258 14.50 17.97 7.76
C ASN A 258 12.97 17.96 7.95
N PHE A 259 12.47 17.12 8.85
CA PHE A 259 11.06 16.70 8.98
C PHE A 259 10.14 17.90 9.20
N GLU A 260 10.63 18.89 9.95
CA GLU A 260 9.98 20.19 10.18
C GLU A 260 9.79 20.97 8.87
N ASN A 261 10.76 20.89 7.95
CA ASN A 261 10.78 21.67 6.73
C ASN A 261 10.30 20.90 5.49
N LYS A 262 10.32 19.57 5.51
CA LYS A 262 10.11 18.69 4.33
C LYS A 262 9.21 17.48 4.67
N PRO A 263 7.94 17.72 5.05
CA PRO A 263 7.03 16.66 5.47
C PRO A 263 6.66 15.68 4.34
N VAL A 264 6.69 16.12 3.08
CA VAL A 264 6.26 15.26 1.98
C VAL A 264 7.33 14.24 1.62
N ARG A 265 8.60 14.66 1.65
CA ARG A 265 9.73 13.72 1.43
C ARG A 265 9.78 12.64 2.50
N THR A 266 9.47 13.03 3.72
CA THR A 266 9.35 12.13 4.85
C THR A 266 8.25 11.10 4.60
N LEU A 267 7.08 11.56 4.17
CA LEU A 267 5.96 10.69 3.82
C LEU A 267 6.34 9.73 2.68
N ALA A 268 7.10 10.20 1.69
CA ALA A 268 7.60 9.36 0.61
C ALA A 268 8.57 8.27 1.08
N VAL A 269 9.47 8.57 2.03
CA VAL A 269 10.33 7.55 2.64
C VAL A 269 9.53 6.55 3.46
N ALA A 270 8.60 7.01 4.28
CA ALA A 270 7.69 6.14 5.02
C ALA A 270 6.91 5.22 4.05
N LEU A 271 6.39 5.80 2.96
CA LEU A 271 5.70 5.04 1.93
C LEU A 271 6.61 4.01 1.26
N GLY A 272 7.88 4.33 1.05
CA GLY A 272 8.83 3.38 0.48
C GLY A 272 9.21 2.22 1.38
N ILE A 273 9.35 2.48 2.68
CA ILE A 273 9.52 1.41 3.67
C ILE A 273 8.26 0.52 3.66
N LEU A 274 7.08 1.13 3.64
CA LEU A 274 5.81 0.41 3.58
C LEU A 274 5.69 -0.44 2.31
N PHE A 275 6.09 0.08 1.15
CA PHE A 275 6.08 -0.64 -0.13
C PHE A 275 7.05 -1.82 -0.12
N ALA A 276 8.28 -1.64 0.39
CA ALA A 276 9.27 -2.71 0.48
C ALA A 276 8.83 -3.83 1.45
N LEU A 277 8.25 -3.46 2.59
CA LEU A 277 7.69 -4.42 3.53
C LEU A 277 6.54 -5.20 2.88
N PHE A 278 5.60 -4.49 2.26
CA PHE A 278 4.44 -5.10 1.62
C PHE A 278 4.80 -6.00 0.45
N SER A 279 5.72 -5.58 -0.43
CA SER A 279 6.19 -6.39 -1.56
C SER A 279 6.87 -7.68 -1.09
N THR A 280 7.63 -7.61 0.01
CA THR A 280 8.24 -8.79 0.65
C THR A 280 7.18 -9.76 1.17
N VAL A 281 6.19 -9.26 1.92
CA VAL A 281 5.08 -10.10 2.44
C VAL A 281 4.29 -10.70 1.28
N ALA A 282 3.97 -9.90 0.25
CA ALA A 282 3.26 -10.36 -0.93
C ALA A 282 4.02 -11.46 -1.68
N TYR A 283 5.33 -11.31 -1.86
CA TYR A 283 6.16 -12.32 -2.50
C TYR A 283 6.12 -13.65 -1.75
N VAL A 284 6.26 -13.62 -0.41
CA VAL A 284 6.20 -14.82 0.42
C VAL A 284 4.82 -15.48 0.34
N VAL A 285 3.74 -14.71 0.52
CA VAL A 285 2.37 -15.24 0.48
C VAL A 285 2.04 -15.85 -0.88
N VAL A 286 2.35 -15.16 -1.97
CA VAL A 286 2.11 -15.65 -3.34
C VAL A 286 2.97 -16.87 -3.64
N GLY A 287 4.21 -16.92 -3.13
CA GLY A 287 5.07 -18.09 -3.19
C GLY A 287 4.42 -19.31 -2.54
N LEU A 288 3.90 -19.15 -1.32
CA LEU A 288 3.22 -20.21 -0.56
C LEU A 288 1.92 -20.66 -1.23
N LEU A 289 1.11 -19.73 -1.73
CA LEU A 289 -0.13 -20.07 -2.44
C LEU A 289 0.17 -20.82 -3.75
N ALA A 290 1.23 -20.42 -4.47
CA ALA A 290 1.61 -21.08 -5.71
C ALA A 290 2.10 -22.52 -5.49
N THR A 291 2.69 -22.85 -4.33
CA THR A 291 3.07 -24.24 -4.03
C THR A 291 1.88 -25.12 -3.67
N MET A 292 0.76 -24.56 -3.19
CA MET A 292 -0.46 -25.32 -2.86
C MET A 292 -1.29 -25.69 -4.09
N VAL A 293 -1.10 -24.99 -5.22
CA VAL A 293 -1.90 -25.18 -6.46
C VAL A 293 -1.19 -26.11 -7.47
N ARG A 294 0.05 -26.54 -7.18
CA ARG A 294 0.76 -27.57 -7.96
C ARG A 294 0.32 -28.96 -7.55
#